data_AF-A0A813INN7-F1
#
_entry.id   AF-A0A813INN7-F1
#
_cell.length_a   1.000
_cell.length_b   1.000
_cell.length_c   1.000
_cell.angle_alpha   90.00
_cell.angle_beta   90.00
_cell.angle_gamma   90.00
#
_symmetry.space_group_name_H-M   'P 1'
#
loop_
_entity.id
_entity.type
_entity.pdbx_description
1 polymer ?
#
loop_
_entity_poly.entity_id
_entity_poly.type
_entity_poly.pdbx_seq_one_letter_code
_entity_poly.pdbx_strand_id
1 'polypeptide(L)'
;DWLLKHSIERPPRSVGIFSFDDVKSIVEYATNTFFRHYRLYMYAFMTHCDVRLRVDEPGGGAAPLVIKPLPMRMQDEVDPMAQPELANLFRQSEEEMAEAEIRRIRELQEQQQEDPRAAMIKRRVAEGLKSLMENFEGKLKEQDERFTSQVTK
;
A
#
# COMPACT_ATOMS: atom_id res chain seq x y z
N ASP A 1 2.16 39.28 22.62
CA ASP A 1 1.55 40.47 21.99
C ASP A 1 2.32 41.78 22.10
N TRP A 2 3.14 42.01 23.12
CA TRP A 2 3.84 43.29 23.27
C TRP A 2 4.88 43.58 22.18
N LEU A 3 5.66 42.58 21.76
CA LEU A 3 6.63 42.73 20.66
C LEU A 3 5.94 43.28 19.40
N LEU A 4 4.90 42.59 18.90
CA LEU A 4 4.15 42.97 17.70
C LEU A 4 3.47 44.35 17.78
N LYS A 5 2.94 44.72 18.97
CA LYS A 5 2.34 46.05 19.19
C LYS A 5 3.37 47.19 19.11
N HIS A 6 4.65 46.86 19.29
CA HIS A 6 5.73 47.83 19.30
C HIS A 6 6.67 47.76 18.08
N SER A 7 6.47 46.77 17.19
CA SER A 7 7.29 46.58 15.99
C SER A 7 6.80 47.34 14.75
N ILE A 8 5.53 47.77 14.72
CA ILE A 8 4.93 48.41 13.54
C ILE A 8 4.17 49.66 13.97
N GLU A 9 4.43 50.78 13.30
CA GLU A 9 3.68 52.00 13.51
C GLU A 9 2.32 51.94 12.81
N ARG A 10 1.24 51.82 13.60
CA ARG A 10 -0.15 51.94 13.12
C ARG A 10 -1.00 52.63 14.19
N PRO A 11 -1.06 53.98 14.21
CA PRO A 11 -2.01 54.69 15.05
C PRO A 11 -3.44 54.23 14.73
N PRO A 12 -4.35 53.93 15.69
CA PRO A 12 -4.29 54.01 17.16
C PRO A 12 -3.92 52.68 17.89
N ARG A 13 -3.49 51.62 17.19
CA ARG A 13 -3.35 50.27 17.75
C ARG A 13 -1.91 49.85 18.09
N SER A 14 -0.91 50.42 17.41
CA SER A 14 0.49 50.05 17.58
C SER A 14 1.41 51.26 17.39
N VAL A 15 2.50 51.30 18.15
CA VAL A 15 3.49 52.38 18.16
C VAL A 15 4.83 51.78 17.76
N GLY A 16 5.46 52.25 16.69
CA GLY A 16 6.74 51.70 16.20
C GLY A 16 7.91 52.13 17.07
N ILE A 17 8.14 51.46 18.20
CA ILE A 17 9.27 51.72 19.11
C ILE A 17 10.50 50.96 18.63
N PHE A 18 10.32 49.74 18.12
CA PHE A 18 11.42 48.89 17.67
C PHE A 18 11.64 49.02 16.17
N SER A 19 12.90 49.12 15.76
CA SER A 19 13.29 48.91 14.37
C SER A 19 13.17 47.43 13.98
N PHE A 20 13.14 47.15 12.69
CA PHE A 20 13.14 45.77 12.18
C PHE A 20 14.35 44.97 12.69
N ASP A 21 15.53 45.60 12.73
CA ASP A 21 16.76 44.96 13.21
C ASP A 21 16.69 44.66 14.71
N ASP A 22 16.06 45.51 15.52
CA ASP A 22 15.88 45.27 16.95
C ASP A 22 14.98 44.05 17.16
N VAL A 23 13.87 43.97 16.42
CA VAL A 23 12.94 42.85 16.50
C VAL A 23 13.63 41.55 16.11
N LYS A 24 14.41 41.58 15.03
CA LYS A 24 15.20 40.42 14.59
C LYS A 24 16.17 39.97 15.68
N SER A 25 16.92 40.92 16.26
CA SER A 25 17.89 40.67 17.33
C SER A 25 17.24 40.06 18.57
N ILE A 26 16.09 40.60 18.98
CA ILE A 26 15.32 40.12 20.15
C ILE A 26 14.81 38.70 19.90
N VAL A 27 14.24 38.44 18.72
CA VAL A 27 13.73 37.11 18.36
C VAL A 27 14.87 36.11 18.31
N GLU A 28 16.00 36.45 17.68
CA GLU A 28 17.18 35.59 17.59
C GLU A 28 17.79 35.29 18.97
N TYR A 29 17.84 36.28 19.86
CA TYR A 29 18.27 36.06 21.24
C TYR A 29 17.32 35.11 21.99
N ALA A 30 16.00 35.34 21.88
CA ALA A 30 15.00 34.51 22.55
C ALA A 30 15.00 33.06 22.04
N THR A 31 15.16 32.86 20.73
CA THR A 31 15.22 31.51 20.14
C THR A 31 16.48 30.78 20.57
N ASN A 32 17.65 31.44 20.56
CA ASN A 32 18.92 30.82 20.89
C ASN A 32 19.15 30.56 22.39
N THR A 33 18.45 31.27 23.28
CA THR A 33 18.61 31.14 24.73
C THR A 33 17.45 30.35 25.36
N PHE A 34 16.29 31.00 25.48
CA PHE A 34 15.13 30.48 26.19
C PHE A 34 14.49 29.30 25.44
N PHE A 35 14.11 29.50 24.17
CA PHE A 35 13.40 28.46 23.43
C PHE A 35 14.29 27.26 23.08
N ARG A 36 15.59 27.48 22.85
CA ARG A 36 16.56 26.38 22.60
C ARG A 36 16.57 25.34 23.72
N HIS A 37 16.41 25.77 24.96
CA HIS A 37 16.39 24.88 26.13
C HIS A 37 15.01 24.79 26.79
N TYR A 38 13.94 25.08 26.05
CA TYR A 38 12.58 25.09 26.60
C TYR A 38 12.21 23.79 27.32
N ARG A 39 12.60 22.63 26.76
CA ARG A 39 12.35 21.32 27.36
C ARG A 39 13.09 21.11 28.69
N LEU A 40 14.30 21.68 28.83
CA LEU A 40 15.06 21.62 30.09
C LEU A 40 14.37 22.44 31.17
N TYR A 41 13.88 23.63 30.82
CA TYR A 41 13.10 24.45 31.74
C TYR A 41 11.77 23.79 32.11
N MET A 42 11.05 23.20 31.14
CA MET A 42 9.87 22.39 31.43
C MET A 42 10.20 21.28 32.41
N TYR A 43 11.29 20.54 32.19
CA TYR A 43 11.70 19.48 33.10
C TYR A 43 12.03 19.99 34.51
N ALA A 44 12.77 21.09 34.63
CA ALA A 44 13.20 21.62 35.92
C ALA A 44 12.06 22.28 36.72
N PHE A 45 11.07 22.87 36.05
CA PHE A 45 10.02 23.68 36.68
C PHE A 45 8.63 23.04 36.68
N MET A 46 8.38 22.01 35.85
CA MET A 46 7.12 21.27 35.92
C MET A 46 7.18 20.24 37.04
N THR A 47 6.13 20.16 37.84
CA THR A 47 5.93 19.09 38.81
C THR A 47 5.83 17.76 38.09
N HIS A 48 6.75 16.83 38.36
CA HIS A 48 6.66 15.47 37.82
C HIS A 48 5.48 14.75 38.46
N CYS A 49 4.52 14.33 37.63
CA CYS A 49 3.46 13.43 38.06
C CYS A 49 3.95 11.99 37.93
N ASP A 50 4.50 11.44 39.01
CA ASP A 50 4.83 10.01 39.07
C ASP A 50 3.52 9.20 39.16
N VAL A 51 3.05 8.71 38.02
CA VAL A 51 1.87 7.84 37.97
C VAL A 51 2.30 6.43 38.33
N ARG A 52 2.01 6.02 39.57
CA ARG A 52 2.19 4.64 40.02
C ARG A 52 0.90 3.85 39.81
N LEU A 53 0.87 3.04 38.76
CA LEU A 53 -0.21 2.07 38.56
C LEU A 53 0.05 0.85 39.44
N ARG A 54 -0.93 0.50 40.27
CA ARG A 54 -0.96 -0.77 41.00
C ARG A 54 -2.22 -1.50 40.60
N VAL A 55 -2.08 -2.73 40.16
CA VAL A 55 -3.20 -3.66 40.05
C VAL A 55 -3.40 -4.23 41.44
N ASP A 56 -4.46 -3.81 42.12
CA ASP A 56 -4.90 -4.49 43.33
C ASP A 56 -5.64 -5.75 42.88
N GLU A 57 -5.07 -6.92 43.14
CA GLU A 57 -5.78 -8.17 42.92
C GLU A 57 -6.94 -8.23 43.92
N PRO A 58 -8.20 -8.37 43.47
CA PRO A 58 -9.30 -8.60 44.40
C PRO A 58 -9.16 -10.02 44.97
N GLY A 59 -8.37 -10.16 46.03
CA GLY A 59 -8.21 -11.43 46.75
C GLY A 59 -6.77 -11.81 47.10
N GLY A 60 -6.10 -11.01 47.94
CA GLY A 60 -5.06 -11.47 48.88
C GLY A 60 -4.17 -12.64 48.45
N GLY A 61 -3.47 -12.52 47.30
CA GLY A 61 -2.44 -13.48 46.86
C GLY A 61 -2.96 -14.84 46.40
N ALA A 62 -4.27 -14.99 46.17
CA ALA A 62 -4.78 -16.18 45.50
C ALA A 62 -4.54 -16.02 43.99
N ALA A 63 -3.72 -16.90 43.41
CA ALA A 63 -3.57 -17.00 41.96
C ALA A 63 -4.96 -17.02 41.30
N PRO A 64 -5.16 -16.31 40.17
CA PRO A 64 -6.44 -16.27 39.49
C PRO A 64 -6.95 -17.70 39.32
N LEU A 65 -8.21 -17.95 39.70
CA LEU A 65 -8.82 -19.27 39.57
C LEU A 65 -8.61 -19.72 38.13
N VAL A 66 -7.80 -20.77 37.94
CA VAL A 66 -7.63 -21.40 36.64
C VAL A 66 -9.00 -21.98 36.31
N ILE A 67 -9.78 -21.25 35.52
CA ILE A 67 -11.06 -21.70 35.02
C ILE A 67 -10.74 -22.94 34.19
N LYS A 68 -11.07 -24.13 34.72
CA LYS A 68 -10.99 -25.35 33.93
C LYS A 68 -11.87 -25.13 32.69
N PRO A 69 -11.33 -25.31 31.48
CA PRO A 69 -12.14 -25.16 30.28
C PRO A 69 -13.37 -26.06 30.41
N LEU A 70 -14.54 -25.51 30.08
CA LEU A 70 -15.77 -26.31 30.05
C LEU A 70 -15.53 -27.51 29.13
N PRO A 71 -15.99 -28.72 29.51
CA PRO A 71 -15.87 -29.88 28.64
C PRO A 71 -16.66 -29.60 27.36
N MET A 72 -15.96 -29.54 26.24
CA MET A 72 -16.53 -29.35 24.91
C MET A 72 -17.48 -30.51 24.62
N ARG A 73 -18.75 -30.22 24.35
CA ARG A 73 -19.75 -31.22 23.98
C ARG A 73 -19.76 -31.34 22.45
N MET A 74 -20.18 -32.50 21.92
CA MET A 74 -20.28 -32.69 20.46
C MET A 74 -21.23 -31.72 19.76
N GLN A 75 -22.17 -31.15 20.50
CA GLN A 75 -23.10 -30.11 20.04
C GLN A 75 -22.48 -28.71 19.97
N ASP A 76 -21.28 -28.52 20.53
CA ASP A 76 -20.51 -27.27 20.46
C ASP A 76 -19.52 -27.28 19.28
N GLU A 77 -19.40 -28.41 18.56
CA GLU A 77 -18.59 -28.51 17.35
C GLU A 77 -19.34 -27.85 16.19
N VAL A 78 -18.77 -26.76 15.69
CA VAL A 78 -19.36 -25.96 14.62
C VAL A 78 -18.36 -25.90 13.48
N ASP A 79 -18.84 -26.11 12.26
CA ASP A 79 -18.01 -25.93 11.07
C ASP A 79 -17.59 -24.46 10.96
N PRO A 80 -16.27 -24.16 11.03
CA PRO A 80 -15.79 -22.79 10.99
C PRO A 80 -16.07 -22.10 9.65
N MET A 81 -16.24 -22.85 8.56
CA MET A 81 -16.56 -22.29 7.24
C MET A 81 -18.04 -21.86 7.14
N ALA A 82 -18.92 -22.40 7.99
CA ALA A 82 -20.33 -22.05 8.03
C ALA A 82 -20.62 -20.78 8.85
N GLN A 83 -19.63 -20.25 9.57
CA GLN A 83 -19.81 -19.08 10.44
C GLN A 83 -19.59 -17.77 9.69
N PRO A 84 -20.60 -16.88 9.58
CA PRO A 84 -20.50 -15.64 8.82
C PRO A 84 -19.46 -14.67 9.42
N GLU A 85 -19.23 -14.74 10.74
CA GLU A 85 -18.24 -13.93 11.44
C GLU A 85 -16.81 -14.27 11.01
N LEU A 86 -16.56 -15.52 10.63
CA LEU A 86 -15.26 -16.02 10.19
C LEU A 86 -15.07 -15.91 8.67
N ALA A 87 -16.05 -15.38 7.93
CA ALA A 87 -15.99 -15.30 6.47
C ALA A 87 -14.76 -14.52 5.96
N ASN A 88 -14.26 -13.56 6.72
CA ASN A 88 -13.05 -12.81 6.37
C ASN A 88 -11.75 -13.63 6.51
N LEU A 89 -11.71 -14.63 7.39
CA LEU A 89 -10.53 -15.49 7.61
C LEU A 89 -10.43 -16.59 6.55
N PHE A 90 -11.56 -17.01 5.98
CA PHE A 90 -11.64 -18.01 4.92
C PHE A 90 -11.82 -17.40 3.52
N ARG A 91 -11.74 -16.07 3.39
CA ARG A 91 -11.72 -15.40 2.10
C ARG A 91 -10.40 -15.76 1.41
N GLN A 92 -10.49 -16.53 0.34
CA GLN A 92 -9.34 -16.81 -0.54
C GLN A 92 -8.72 -15.49 -0.99
N SER A 93 -7.39 -15.43 -0.99
CA SER A 93 -6.69 -14.24 -1.46
C SER A 93 -6.97 -14.00 -2.94
N GLU A 94 -6.83 -12.76 -3.40
CA GLU A 94 -7.00 -12.43 -4.83
C GLU A 94 -6.05 -13.25 -5.72
N GLU A 95 -4.87 -13.58 -5.19
CA GLU A 95 -3.86 -14.41 -5.87
C GLU A 95 -4.33 -15.86 -6.03
N GLU A 96 -4.87 -16.47 -4.97
CA GLU A 96 -5.39 -17.84 -5.00
C GLU A 96 -6.61 -17.97 -5.94
N MET A 97 -7.47 -16.94 -5.97
CA MET A 97 -8.61 -16.87 -6.87
C MET A 97 -8.17 -16.76 -8.33
N ALA A 98 -7.17 -15.92 -8.61
CA ALA A 98 -6.60 -15.79 -9.95
C ALA A 98 -5.95 -17.09 -10.43
N GLU A 99 -5.18 -17.76 -9.57
CA GLU A 99 -4.56 -19.04 -9.90
C GLU A 99 -5.59 -20.16 -10.16
N ALA A 100 -6.66 -20.23 -9.35
CA ALA A 100 -7.73 -21.19 -9.53
C ALA A 100 -8.49 -20.96 -10.85
N GLU A 101 -8.73 -19.70 -11.21
CA GLU A 101 -9.40 -19.35 -12.46
C GLU A 101 -8.52 -19.64 -13.68
N ILE A 102 -7.21 -19.36 -13.61
CA ILE A 102 -6.25 -19.71 -14.66
C ILE A 102 -6.22 -21.23 -14.89
N ARG A 103 -6.25 -22.03 -13.82
CA ARG A 103 -6.32 -23.50 -13.92
C ARG A 103 -7.60 -23.95 -14.62
N ARG A 104 -8.77 -23.42 -14.24
CA ARG A 104 -10.05 -23.74 -14.89
C ARG A 104 -10.06 -23.37 -16.37
N ILE A 105 -9.56 -22.20 -16.73
CA ILE A 105 -9.47 -21.75 -18.13
C ILE A 105 -8.59 -22.72 -18.92
N ARG A 106 -7.46 -23.16 -18.35
CA ARG A 106 -6.57 -24.12 -19.00
C ARG A 106 -7.26 -25.47 -19.23
N GLU A 107 -7.95 -25.99 -18.22
CA GLU A 107 -8.71 -27.25 -18.33
C GLU A 107 -9.82 -27.16 -19.39
N LEU A 108 -10.56 -26.05 -19.43
CA LEU A 108 -11.57 -25.79 -20.46
C LEU A 108 -10.97 -25.66 -21.86
N GLN A 109 -9.79 -25.03 -21.99
CA GLN A 109 -9.08 -24.93 -23.25
C GLN A 109 -8.56 -26.29 -23.72
N GLU A 110 -8.05 -27.13 -22.81
CA GLU A 110 -7.64 -28.50 -23.12
C GLU A 110 -8.83 -29.35 -23.59
N GLN A 111 -9.99 -29.25 -22.93
CA GLN A 111 -11.22 -29.91 -23.35
C GLN A 111 -11.75 -29.40 -24.71
N GLN A 112 -11.67 -28.09 -24.96
CA GLN A 112 -12.05 -27.51 -26.27
C GLN A 112 -11.06 -27.83 -27.39
N GLN A 113 -9.81 -28.18 -27.04
CA GLN A 113 -8.80 -28.58 -28.02
C GLN A 113 -9.04 -30.02 -28.54
N GLU A 114 -9.79 -30.84 -27.80
CA GLU A 114 -10.23 -32.17 -28.24
C GLU A 114 -11.37 -32.15 -29.26
N ASP A 115 -12.02 -30.99 -29.47
CA ASP A 115 -13.10 -30.87 -30.44
C ASP A 115 -12.57 -31.03 -31.88
N PRO A 116 -13.08 -31.98 -32.70
CA PRO A 116 -12.54 -32.26 -34.04
C PRO A 116 -12.60 -31.05 -34.98
N ARG A 117 -13.51 -30.12 -34.72
CA ARG A 117 -13.65 -28.85 -35.46
C ARG A 117 -12.49 -27.89 -35.18
N ALA A 118 -12.02 -27.81 -33.93
CA ALA A 118 -10.91 -26.94 -33.55
C ALA A 118 -9.59 -27.40 -34.20
N ALA A 119 -9.37 -28.72 -34.25
CA ALA A 119 -8.23 -29.31 -34.96
C ALA A 119 -8.24 -28.98 -36.46
N MET A 120 -9.41 -29.03 -37.11
CA MET A 120 -9.57 -28.67 -38.53
C MET A 120 -9.31 -27.17 -38.78
N ILE A 121 -9.75 -26.28 -37.88
CA ILE A 121 -9.48 -24.84 -37.97
C ILE A 121 -7.98 -24.57 -37.83
N LYS A 122 -7.31 -25.18 -36.83
CA LYS A 122 -5.87 -25.02 -36.62
C LYS A 122 -5.06 -25.44 -37.86
N ARG A 123 -5.46 -26.54 -38.50
CA ARG A 123 -4.83 -27.01 -39.74
C ARG A 123 -5.02 -26.03 -40.90
N ARG A 124 -6.26 -25.54 -41.11
CA ARG A 124 -6.55 -24.53 -42.15
C ARG A 124 -5.80 -23.22 -41.93
N VAL A 125 -5.69 -22.77 -40.68
CA VAL A 125 -4.94 -21.57 -40.31
C VAL A 125 -3.44 -21.77 -40.58
N ALA A 126 -2.88 -22.93 -40.22
CA ALA A 126 -1.48 -23.25 -40.50
C ALA A 126 -1.19 -23.31 -42.01
N GLU A 127 -2.07 -23.93 -42.79
CA GLU A 127 -1.97 -23.98 -44.26
C GLU A 127 -2.06 -22.57 -44.87
N GLY A 128 -2.99 -21.74 -44.39
CA GLY A 128 -3.13 -20.34 -44.82
C GLY A 128 -1.91 -19.48 -44.49
N LEU A 129 -1.35 -19.63 -43.29
CA LEU A 129 -0.12 -18.94 -42.89
C LEU A 129 1.07 -19.37 -43.76
N LYS A 130 1.19 -20.66 -44.07
CA LYS A 130 2.26 -21.16 -44.95
C LYS A 130 2.17 -20.56 -46.35
N SER A 131 0.98 -20.57 -46.96
CA SER A 131 0.77 -19.95 -48.28
C SER A 131 1.05 -18.45 -48.25
N LEU A 132 0.67 -17.77 -47.15
CA LEU A 132 0.95 -16.35 -46.99
C LEU A 132 2.46 -16.07 -46.87
N MET A 133 3.20 -16.89 -46.11
CA MET A 133 4.66 -16.78 -46.00
C MET A 133 5.34 -16.96 -47.35
N GLU A 134 4.94 -17.96 -48.14
CA GLU A 134 5.49 -18.19 -49.50
C GLU A 134 5.24 -17.00 -50.43
N ASN A 135 4.04 -16.41 -50.37
CA ASN A 135 3.72 -15.20 -51.14
C ASN A 135 4.54 -13.97 -50.69
N PHE A 136 4.77 -13.83 -49.38
CA PHE A 136 5.62 -12.76 -48.86
C PHE A 136 7.08 -12.94 -49.28
N GLU A 137 7.63 -14.15 -49.18
CA GLU A 137 8.98 -14.46 -49.63
C GLU A 137 9.16 -14.21 -51.13
N GLY A 138 8.17 -14.56 -51.95
CA GLY A 138 8.19 -14.27 -53.38
C GLY A 138 8.25 -12.77 -53.68
N LYS A 139 7.42 -11.96 -53.00
CA LYS A 139 7.45 -10.50 -53.13
C LYS A 139 8.76 -9.88 -52.63
N LEU A 140 9.35 -10.44 -51.57
CA LEU A 140 10.62 -9.98 -51.04
C LEU A 140 11.76 -10.20 -52.06
N LYS A 141 11.80 -11.39 -52.68
CA LYS A 141 12.78 -11.71 -53.73
C LYS A 141 12.63 -10.81 -54.96
N GLU A 142 11.40 -10.57 -55.41
CA GLU A 142 11.16 -9.66 -56.55
C GLU A 142 11.60 -8.23 -56.23
N GLN A 143 11.38 -7.77 -54.99
CA GLN A 143 11.90 -6.48 -54.53
C GLN A 143 13.43 -6.46 -54.51
N ASP A 144 14.08 -7.47 -53.94
CA ASP A 144 15.55 -7.55 -53.88
C ASP A 144 16.18 -7.59 -55.28
N GLU A 145 15.59 -8.30 -56.24
CA GLU A 145 16.03 -8.32 -57.65
C GLU A 145 15.85 -6.95 -58.33
N ARG A 146 14.76 -6.23 -58.03
CA ARG A 146 14.56 -4.85 -58.50
C ARG A 146 15.57 -3.89 -57.90
N PHE A 147 15.90 -4.02 -56.62
CA PHE A 147 16.90 -3.18 -55.97
C PHE A 147 18.30 -3.45 -56.50
N THR A 148 18.69 -4.72 -56.65
CA THR A 148 20.02 -5.09 -57.19
C THR A 148 20.20 -4.60 -58.64
N SER A 149 19.19 -4.73 -59.49
CA SER A 149 19.26 -4.22 -60.87
C SER A 149 19.30 -2.69 -60.99
N GLN A 150 18.77 -1.95 -60.00
CA GLN A 150 18.93 -0.49 -59.92
C GLN A 150 20.29 -0.06 -59.38
N VAL A 151 20.91 -0.84 -58.48
CA VAL A 151 22.23 -0.54 -57.90
C VAL A 151 23.38 -0.87 -58.86
N THR A 152 23.15 -1.72 -59.86
CA THR A 152 24.18 -2.16 -60.83
C THR A 152 24.19 -1.35 -62.15
N LYS A 153 23.42 -0.25 -62.24
CA LYS A 153 23.46 0.73 -63.34
C LYS A 153 24.11 2.03 -62.87
#